data_AF-A0A0S3T2S1-F1
#
_entry.id   AF-A0A0S3T2S1-F1
#
_cell.length_a   1.000
_cell.length_b   1.000
_cell.length_c   1.000
_cell.angle_alpha   90.00
_cell.angle_beta   90.00
_cell.angle_gamma   90.00
#
_symmetry.space_group_name_H-M   'P 1'
#
loop_
_entity.id
_entity.type
_entity.pdbx_description
1 polymer ?
#
loop_
_entity_poly.entity_id
_entity_poly.type
_entity_poly.pdbx_seq_one_letter_code
_entity_poly.pdbx_strand_id
1 'polypeptide(L)'
;MVIIPKQCKIIWFCSLHRKMKNDLRTMLQGVIGKSRGQLVQILYPKCNQQVDSWECGFYVMCWIKTIIRAVITDDWNERFKTTSPIAEDTINQIRQEWTAYLLQRWS
;
A
#
# COMPACT_ATOMS: atom_id res chain seq x y z
N MET A 1 -2.76 -1.40 0.92
CA MET A 1 -3.98 -0.63 1.24
C MET A 1 -3.76 0.09 2.56
N VAL A 2 -4.23 1.33 2.69
CA VAL A 2 -4.23 2.10 3.95
C VAL A 2 -5.67 2.51 4.25
N ILE A 3 -6.12 2.31 5.48
CA ILE A 3 -7.44 2.75 5.94
C ILE A 3 -7.21 3.87 6.95
N ILE A 4 -7.89 5.01 6.74
CA ILE A 4 -7.81 6.18 7.62
C ILE A 4 -9.23 6.46 8.14
N PRO A 5 -9.66 5.78 9.22
CA PRO A 5 -11.05 5.83 9.69
C PRO A 5 -11.49 7.25 10.05
N LYS A 6 -10.64 8.02 10.76
CA LYS A 6 -10.94 9.40 11.17
C LYS A 6 -11.25 10.33 9.99
N GLN A 7 -10.73 10.03 8.80
CA GLN A 7 -10.95 10.81 7.58
C GLN A 7 -11.95 10.16 6.62
N CYS A 8 -12.50 8.98 6.96
CA CYS A 8 -13.33 8.18 6.06
C CYS A 8 -12.65 7.92 4.69
N LYS A 9 -11.32 7.73 4.71
CA LYS A 9 -10.48 7.57 3.51
C LYS A 9 -9.89 6.17 3.42
N ILE A 10 -9.86 5.62 2.21
CA ILE A 10 -9.13 4.41 1.86
C ILE A 10 -8.14 4.75 0.76
N ILE A 11 -6.88 4.38 0.96
CA ILE A 11 -5.84 4.49 -0.06
C ILE A 11 -5.55 3.09 -0.61
N TRP A 12 -5.90 2.89 -1.88
CA TRP A 12 -5.71 1.62 -2.57
C TRP A 12 -4.40 1.62 -3.35
N PHE A 13 -3.46 0.81 -2.87
CA PHE A 13 -2.21 0.53 -3.54
C PHE A 13 -2.30 -0.82 -4.25
N CYS A 14 -1.91 -0.86 -5.51
CA CYS A 14 -1.84 -2.10 -6.30
C CYS A 14 -0.71 -1.98 -7.31
N SER A 15 0.25 -2.90 -7.26
CA SER A 15 1.45 -2.90 -8.11
C SER A 15 1.13 -3.23 -9.57
N LEU A 16 -0.06 -3.77 -9.83
CA LEU A 16 -0.60 -4.01 -11.17
C LEU A 16 -1.57 -2.90 -11.62
N HIS A 17 -1.72 -1.84 -10.83
CA HIS A 17 -2.64 -0.71 -11.08
C HIS A 17 -4.10 -1.13 -11.29
N ARG A 18 -4.50 -2.28 -10.73
CA ARG A 18 -5.87 -2.76 -10.81
C ARG A 18 -6.73 -2.03 -9.79
N LYS A 19 -7.94 -1.67 -10.22
CA LYS A 19 -8.97 -1.12 -9.32
C LYS A 19 -9.45 -2.19 -8.34
N MET A 20 -9.90 -1.72 -7.19
CA MET A 20 -10.54 -2.56 -6.18
C MET A 20 -11.81 -3.19 -6.76
N LYS A 21 -12.02 -4.48 -6.48
CA LYS A 21 -13.27 -5.18 -6.85
C LYS A 21 -14.46 -4.60 -6.05
N ASN A 22 -15.65 -4.62 -6.64
CA ASN A 22 -16.85 -4.07 -6.02
C ASN A 22 -17.19 -4.71 -4.67
N ASP A 23 -17.06 -6.03 -4.54
CA ASP A 23 -17.38 -6.72 -3.28
C ASP A 23 -16.45 -6.27 -2.14
N LEU A 24 -15.15 -6.15 -2.45
CA LEU A 24 -14.16 -5.65 -1.50
C LEU A 24 -14.44 -4.19 -1.13
N ARG A 25 -14.82 -3.37 -2.11
CA ARG A 25 -15.23 -1.98 -1.89
C ARG A 25 -16.43 -1.89 -0.95
N THR A 26 -17.46 -2.68 -1.19
CA THR A 26 -18.67 -2.73 -0.36
C THR A 26 -18.34 -3.16 1.07
N MET A 27 -17.52 -4.21 1.22
CA MET A 27 -17.07 -4.69 2.53
C MET A 27 -16.33 -3.59 3.31
N LEU A 28 -15.35 -2.93 2.68
CA LEU A 28 -14.59 -1.85 3.34
C LEU A 28 -15.46 -0.64 3.68
N GLN A 29 -16.48 -0.35 2.87
CA GLN A 29 -17.46 0.70 3.18
C GLN A 29 -18.39 0.35 4.35
N GLY A 30 -18.53 -0.94 4.68
CA GLY A 30 -19.23 -1.41 5.88
C GLY A 30 -18.35 -1.40 7.14
N VAL A 31 -17.06 -1.69 7.00
CA VAL A 31 -16.10 -1.74 8.13
C VAL A 31 -15.59 -0.35 8.53
N ILE A 32 -15.46 0.57 7.58
CA ILE A 32 -15.21 1.98 7.94
C ILE A 32 -16.43 2.46 8.73
N GLY A 33 -16.22 2.79 10.01
CA GLY A 33 -17.23 3.33 10.93
C GLY A 33 -17.69 4.73 10.52
N LYS A 34 -18.35 4.83 9.35
CA LYS A 34 -18.90 6.05 8.79
C LYS A 34 -20.18 6.42 9.50
N SER A 35 -20.39 7.72 9.71
CA SER A 35 -21.71 8.21 10.11
C SER A 35 -22.71 8.06 8.95
N ARG A 36 -24.01 8.03 9.28
CA ARG A 36 -25.08 7.95 8.28
C ARG A 36 -24.97 9.13 7.31
N GLY A 37 -24.81 8.84 6.02
CA GLY A 37 -24.67 9.85 4.96
C GLY A 37 -23.24 10.26 4.62
N GLN A 38 -22.23 9.85 5.40
CA GLN A 38 -20.83 10.14 5.08
C GLN A 38 -20.33 9.22 3.94
N LEU A 39 -19.76 9.83 2.91
CA LEU A 39 -19.17 9.10 1.78
C LEU A 39 -17.74 8.67 2.11
N VAL A 40 -17.42 7.42 1.79
CA VAL A 40 -16.05 6.89 1.89
C VAL A 40 -15.28 7.35 0.65
N GLN A 41 -14.21 8.11 0.86
CA GLN A 41 -13.31 8.54 -0.21
C GLN A 41 -12.28 7.44 -0.48
N ILE A 42 -12.21 6.96 -1.72
CA ILE A 42 -11.22 5.97 -2.14
C ILE A 42 -10.24 6.63 -3.10
N LEU A 43 -8.97 6.65 -2.73
CA LEU A 43 -7.88 7.18 -3.53
C LEU A 43 -7.07 6.04 -4.15
N TYR A 44 -6.62 6.27 -5.39
CA TYR A 44 -5.81 5.34 -6.18
C TYR A 44 -4.52 6.05 -6.61
N PRO A 45 -3.47 6.07 -5.77
CA PRO A 45 -2.23 6.73 -6.12
C PRO A 45 -1.54 6.06 -7.31
N LYS A 46 -0.79 6.85 -8.10
CA LYS A 46 0.08 6.36 -9.17
C LYS A 46 1.37 5.79 -8.57
N CYS A 47 1.23 4.67 -7.87
CA CYS A 47 2.32 3.96 -7.21
C CYS A 47 3.16 3.12 -8.17
N ASN A 48 4.31 2.62 -7.71
CA ASN A 48 5.23 1.82 -8.53
C ASN A 48 4.51 0.65 -9.20
N GLN A 49 4.77 0.42 -10.48
CA GLN A 49 4.16 -0.66 -11.24
C GLN A 49 5.16 -1.81 -11.40
N GLN A 50 4.76 -3.03 -11.02
CA GLN A 50 5.60 -4.21 -11.23
C GLN A 50 5.58 -4.63 -12.70
N VAL A 51 6.71 -5.15 -13.18
CA VAL A 51 6.84 -5.72 -14.53
C VAL A 51 6.55 -7.22 -14.49
N ASP A 52 7.11 -7.93 -13.51
CA ASP A 52 6.92 -9.36 -13.30
C ASP A 52 5.77 -9.66 -12.35
N SER A 53 5.21 -10.87 -12.40
CA SER A 53 3.98 -11.22 -11.68
C SER A 53 4.16 -11.58 -10.20
N TRP A 54 5.38 -11.80 -9.72
CA TRP A 54 5.64 -12.47 -8.43
C TRP A 54 6.05 -11.53 -7.29
N GLU A 55 6.35 -10.27 -7.58
CA GLU A 55 7.01 -9.37 -6.63
C GLU A 55 6.04 -8.49 -5.83
N CYS A 56 4.72 -8.64 -6.01
CA CYS A 56 3.72 -7.75 -5.43
C CYS A 56 3.84 -7.59 -3.90
N GLY A 57 4.30 -8.63 -3.20
CA GLY A 57 4.57 -8.58 -1.77
C GLY A 57 5.68 -7.58 -1.41
N PHE A 58 6.77 -7.53 -2.19
CA PHE A 58 7.86 -6.60 -1.97
C PHE A 58 7.43 -5.15 -2.21
N TYR A 59 6.58 -4.91 -3.22
CA TYR A 59 6.00 -3.57 -3.46
C TYR A 59 5.18 -3.10 -2.25
N VAL A 60 4.34 -3.97 -1.70
CA VAL A 60 3.56 -3.66 -0.50
C VAL A 60 4.47 -3.37 0.70
N MET A 61 5.50 -4.19 0.93
CA MET A 61 6.47 -3.94 2.01
C MET A 61 7.20 -2.60 1.84
N CYS A 62 7.62 -2.29 0.61
CA CYS A 62 8.27 -1.03 0.25
C CYS A 62 7.38 0.16 0.60
N TRP A 63 6.11 0.13 0.18
CA TRP A 63 5.18 1.22 0.47
C TRP A 63 4.90 1.35 1.97
N ILE A 64 4.72 0.26 2.70
CA ILE A 64 4.55 0.29 4.16
C ILE A 64 5.77 0.94 4.83
N LYS A 65 6.98 0.49 4.46
CA LYS A 65 8.24 1.05 4.97
C LYS A 65 8.34 2.55 4.68
N THR A 66 8.01 2.99 3.47
CA THR A 66 8.00 4.41 3.09
C THR A 66 6.99 5.22 3.87
N ILE A 67 5.75 4.73 4.02
CA ILE A 67 4.68 5.41 4.77
C ILE A 67 5.09 5.64 6.22
N ILE A 68 5.63 4.60 6.87
CA ILE A 68 6.05 4.67 8.28
C ILE A 68 7.25 5.62 8.43
N ARG A 69 8.29 5.45 7.59
CA ARG A 69 9.53 6.25 7.70
C ARG A 69 9.30 7.74 7.42
N ALA A 70 8.46 8.07 6.45
CA ALA A 70 8.15 9.46 6.09
C ALA A 70 6.91 10.02 6.81
N VAL A 71 6.32 9.25 7.74
CA VAL A 71 5.13 9.61 8.53
C VAL A 71 4.01 10.17 7.63
N ILE A 72 3.74 9.46 6.53
CA ILE A 72 2.78 9.94 5.52
C ILE A 72 1.36 9.82 6.07
N THR A 73 0.69 10.96 6.21
CA THR A 73 -0.70 11.04 6.68
C THR A 73 -1.65 11.67 5.66
N ASP A 74 -1.13 12.39 4.68
CA ASP A 74 -1.89 13.04 3.59
C ASP A 74 -1.11 13.04 2.26
N ASP A 75 -1.56 13.84 1.30
CA ASP A 75 -0.88 14.09 0.02
C ASP A 75 -0.46 12.82 -0.74
N TRP A 76 -1.25 11.76 -0.60
CA TRP A 76 -0.97 10.42 -1.12
C TRP A 76 -0.60 10.42 -2.60
N ASN A 77 -1.27 11.22 -3.42
CA ASN A 77 -0.98 11.32 -4.85
C ASN A 77 0.34 12.04 -5.14
N GLU A 78 0.76 13.00 -4.32
CA GLU A 78 2.05 13.68 -4.47
C GLU A 78 3.20 12.83 -3.95
N ARG A 79 2.99 12.13 -2.83
CA ARG A 79 3.99 11.22 -2.24
C ARG A 79 4.17 9.94 -3.07
N PHE A 80 3.12 9.50 -3.77
CA PHE A 80 3.13 8.33 -4.65
C PHE A 80 2.67 8.70 -6.07
N LYS A 81 3.61 9.23 -6.86
CA LYS A 81 3.39 9.68 -8.25
C LYS A 81 4.25 8.98 -9.30
N THR A 82 5.02 7.97 -8.91
CA THR A 82 5.89 7.23 -9.84
C THR A 82 5.27 5.89 -10.20
N THR A 83 5.17 5.62 -11.50
CA THR A 83 4.77 4.32 -12.03
C THR A 83 5.97 3.44 -12.34
N SER A 84 7.20 3.94 -12.19
CA SER A 84 8.41 3.15 -12.42
C SER A 84 8.44 1.93 -11.50
N PRO A 85 8.92 0.78 -12.00
CA PRO A 85 9.17 -0.38 -11.16
C PRO A 85 10.11 -0.04 -10.00
N ILE A 86 9.94 -0.76 -8.89
CA ILE A 86 10.93 -0.70 -7.82
C ILE A 86 12.19 -1.39 -8.34
N ALA A 87 13.35 -0.76 -8.16
CA ALA A 87 14.61 -1.31 -8.63
C ALA A 87 14.88 -2.67 -7.96
N GLU A 88 15.44 -3.61 -8.74
CA GLU A 88 15.74 -4.97 -8.26
C GLU A 88 16.64 -4.94 -7.01
N ASP A 89 17.63 -4.04 -6.96
CA ASP A 89 18.49 -3.85 -5.79
C ASP A 89 17.71 -3.50 -4.51
N THR A 90 16.63 -2.72 -4.65
CA THR A 90 15.76 -2.37 -3.50
C THR A 90 14.96 -3.58 -3.04
N ILE A 91 14.47 -4.40 -3.98
CA ILE A 91 13.76 -5.65 -3.68
C ILE A 91 14.71 -6.64 -3.00
N ASN A 92 15.93 -6.78 -3.51
CA ASN A 92 16.97 -7.62 -2.95
C ASN A 92 17.36 -7.18 -1.53
N GLN A 93 17.49 -5.87 -1.30
CA GLN A 93 17.74 -5.31 0.03
C GLN A 93 16.61 -5.66 1.01
N ILE A 94 15.34 -5.49 0.61
CA ILE A 94 14.19 -5.86 1.45
C ILE A 94 14.24 -7.35 1.79
N ARG A 95 14.52 -8.21 0.81
CA ARG A 95 14.63 -9.65 1.02
C ARG A 95 15.70 -9.98 2.06
N GLN A 96 16.89 -9.40 1.93
CA GLN A 96 17.99 -9.60 2.87
C GLN A 96 17.66 -9.10 4.28
N GLU A 97 17.08 -7.91 4.41
CA GLU A 97 16.66 -7.35 5.71
C GLU A 97 15.66 -8.29 6.42
N TRP A 98 14.65 -8.80 5.70
CA TRP A 98 13.68 -9.74 6.26
C TRP A 98 14.29 -11.08 6.62
N THR A 99 15.14 -11.64 5.76
CA THR A 99 15.85 -12.89 6.05
C THR A 99 16.71 -12.75 7.30
N ALA A 100 17.49 -11.67 7.42
CA ALA A 100 18.32 -11.41 8.59
C ALA A 100 17.47 -11.29 9.87
N TYR A 101 16.37 -10.54 9.83
CA TYR A 101 15.46 -10.40 10.96
C TYR A 101 14.83 -11.73 11.38
N LEU A 102 14.37 -12.53 10.43
CA LEU A 102 13.75 -13.83 10.70
C LEU A 102 14.76 -14.82 11.28
N LEU A 103 15.98 -14.86 10.73
CA LEU A 103 17.06 -15.70 11.26
C LEU A 103 17.41 -15.30 12.69
N GLN A 104 17.56 -14.02 12.98
CA GLN A 104 17.85 -13.55 14.35
C GLN A 104 16.73 -13.88 15.35
N ARG A 105 15.47 -13.83 14.90
CA ARG A 105 14.31 -14.02 15.79
C ARG A 105 14.01 -15.48 16.10
N TRP A 106 14.38 -16.40 15.20
CA TRP A 106 14.07 -17.83 15.29
C TRP A 106 15.31 -18.73 15.39
N SER A 107 16.50 -18.15 15.57
CA SER A 107 17.72 -18.82 16.05
C SER A 107 17.74 -18.88 17.57
#